data_AF-A0A9X6WJH6-F1
#
_entry.id   AF-A0A9X6WJH6-F1
#
_cell.length_a   1.000
_cell.length_b   1.000
_cell.length_c   1.000
_cell.angle_alpha   90.00
_cell.angle_beta   90.00
_cell.angle_gamma   90.00
#
_symmetry.space_group_name_H-M   'P 1'
#
loop_
_entity.id
_entity.type
_entity.pdbx_description
1 polymer ?
#
loop_
_entity_poly.entity_id
_entity_poly.type
_entity_poly.pdbx_seq_one_letter_code
_entity_poly.pdbx_strand_id
1 'polypeptide(L)'
;MKQSFKRIKNIMDDNQIKVVSVMKNKVWISKDSEKFEETQMQFNDEEVYQLINSISKDFRREPNEQNPIWRGLTPSGFIADIVMPPVSFDGPVITMYREELFSGNFYSY
;
A
#
# COMPACT_ATOMS: atom_id res chain seq x y z
N MET A 1 -6.01 15.43 -7.87
CA MET A 1 -5.77 14.09 -7.29
C MET A 1 -5.28 13.18 -8.41
N LYS A 2 -4.12 12.52 -8.29
CA LYS A 2 -3.56 11.66 -9.36
C LYS A 2 -4.47 10.45 -9.61
N GLN A 3 -4.58 10.00 -10.86
CA GLN A 3 -5.51 8.96 -11.31
C GLN A 3 -5.30 7.62 -10.58
N SER A 4 -4.05 7.25 -10.30
CA SER A 4 -3.66 5.99 -9.61
C SER A 4 -4.25 5.87 -8.20
N PHE A 5 -4.21 6.93 -7.40
CA PHE A 5 -4.79 6.91 -6.05
C PHE A 5 -6.32 6.76 -6.09
N LYS A 6 -6.99 7.42 -7.04
CA LYS A 6 -8.45 7.30 -7.21
C LYS A 6 -8.89 5.85 -7.49
N ARG A 7 -8.09 5.10 -8.25
CA ARG A 7 -8.37 3.69 -8.59
C ARG A 7 -8.35 2.81 -7.34
N ILE A 8 -7.35 2.96 -6.48
CA ILE A 8 -7.23 2.20 -5.24
C ILE A 8 -8.21 2.68 -4.17
N LYS A 9 -8.51 3.98 -4.12
CA LYS A 9 -9.47 4.55 -3.16
C LYS A 9 -10.82 3.85 -3.19
N ASN A 10 -11.36 3.52 -4.37
CA ASN A 10 -12.63 2.80 -4.47
C ASN A 10 -12.60 1.42 -3.79
N ILE A 11 -11.46 0.72 -3.82
CA ILE A 11 -11.28 -0.55 -3.12
C ILE A 11 -11.19 -0.31 -1.62
N MET A 12 -10.47 0.73 -1.22
CA MET A 12 -10.28 1.09 0.20
C MET A 12 -11.56 1.62 0.86
N ASP A 13 -12.47 2.20 0.09
CA ASP A 13 -13.77 2.67 0.60
C ASP A 13 -14.72 1.49 0.92
N ASP A 14 -14.43 0.27 0.46
CA ASP A 14 -15.12 -0.94 0.89
C ASP A 14 -14.60 -1.39 2.28
N ASN A 15 -15.48 -1.32 3.29
CA ASN A 15 -15.18 -1.69 4.67
C ASN A 15 -14.91 -3.18 4.89
N GLN A 16 -15.29 -4.04 3.94
CA GLN A 16 -14.91 -5.46 3.97
C GLN A 16 -13.44 -5.66 3.60
N ILE A 17 -12.85 -4.78 2.79
CA ILE A 17 -11.44 -4.89 2.42
C ILE A 17 -10.56 -4.42 3.57
N LYS A 18 -9.69 -5.32 4.01
CA LYS A 18 -8.77 -5.14 5.14
C LYS A 18 -7.35 -4.86 4.68
N VAL A 19 -6.93 -5.47 3.57
CA VAL A 19 -5.60 -5.31 2.98
C VAL A 19 -5.71 -5.09 1.47
N VAL A 20 -4.89 -4.20 0.93
CA VAL A 20 -4.70 -3.99 -0.51
C VAL A 20 -3.19 -3.96 -0.78
N SER A 21 -2.69 -4.84 -1.63
CA SER A 21 -1.30 -4.85 -2.08
C SER A 21 -1.23 -4.54 -3.58
N VAL A 22 -0.38 -3.59 -3.96
CA VAL A 22 -0.23 -3.09 -5.32
C VAL A 22 1.23 -3.20 -5.73
N MET A 23 1.46 -3.88 -6.84
CA MET A 23 2.75 -4.02 -7.49
C MET A 23 2.55 -4.05 -9.00
N LYS A 24 3.65 -4.13 -9.75
CA LYS A 24 3.59 -4.26 -11.21
C LYS A 24 2.68 -5.41 -11.64
N ASN A 25 1.75 -5.10 -12.53
CA ASN A 25 0.76 -6.00 -13.13
C ASN A 25 -0.19 -6.73 -12.17
N LYS A 26 -0.07 -6.52 -10.85
CA LYS A 26 -0.83 -7.31 -9.86
C LYS A 26 -1.36 -6.44 -8.75
N VAL A 27 -2.64 -6.63 -8.44
CA VAL A 27 -3.30 -6.02 -7.28
C VAL A 27 -4.00 -7.12 -6.51
N TRP A 28 -3.64 -7.25 -5.25
CA TRP A 28 -4.20 -8.23 -4.34
C TRP A 28 -5.04 -7.53 -3.28
N ILE A 29 -6.16 -8.15 -2.91
CA ILE A 29 -6.99 -7.67 -1.81
C ILE A 29 -7.21 -8.81 -0.81
N SER A 30 -7.44 -8.47 0.45
CA SER A 30 -7.85 -9.42 1.47
C SER A 30 -8.98 -8.83 2.32
N LYS A 31 -9.97 -9.66 2.65
CA LYS A 31 -11.09 -9.32 3.54
C LYS A 31 -10.90 -9.79 4.98
N ASP A 32 -10.02 -10.77 5.18
CA ASP A 32 -9.78 -11.44 6.47
C ASP A 32 -8.30 -11.35 6.90
N SER A 33 -7.45 -10.69 6.11
CA SER A 33 -5.98 -10.61 6.23
C SER A 33 -5.22 -11.92 6.06
N GLU A 34 -5.90 -13.05 5.83
CA GLU A 34 -5.29 -14.37 5.69
C GLU A 34 -5.28 -14.84 4.23
N LYS A 35 -6.36 -14.55 3.49
CA LYS A 35 -6.53 -14.96 2.10
C LYS A 35 -6.46 -13.76 1.18
N PHE A 36 -5.63 -13.87 0.16
CA PHE A 36 -5.45 -12.86 -0.86
C PHE A 36 -6.10 -13.29 -2.17
N GLU A 37 -6.90 -12.39 -2.73
CA GLU A 37 -7.54 -12.55 -4.03
C GLU A 37 -6.93 -11.54 -5.00
N GLU A 38 -6.53 -12.01 -6.19
CA GLU A 38 -6.05 -11.13 -7.25
C GLU A 38 -7.25 -10.45 -7.92
N THR A 39 -7.14 -9.14 -8.14
CA THR A 39 -8.15 -8.36 -8.85
C THR A 39 -7.81 -8.26 -10.34
N GLN A 40 -8.77 -7.82 -11.15
CA GLN A 40 -8.52 -7.50 -12.56
C GLN A 40 -7.76 -6.18 -12.76
N MET A 41 -7.47 -5.43 -11.69
CA MET A 41 -6.79 -4.15 -11.77
C MET A 41 -5.29 -4.36 -12.00
N GLN A 42 -4.71 -3.60 -12.93
CA GLN A 42 -3.29 -3.64 -13.24
C GLN A 42 -2.65 -2.26 -13.09
N PHE A 43 -1.40 -2.25 -12.62
CA PHE A 43 -0.56 -1.07 -12.54
C PHE A 43 0.76 -1.36 -13.25
N ASN A 44 1.27 -0.40 -14.02
CA ASN A 44 2.68 -0.43 -14.42
C ASN A 44 3.57 0.19 -13.32
N ASP A 45 4.89 0.05 -13.44
CA ASP A 45 5.84 0.55 -12.44
C ASP A 45 5.64 2.05 -12.17
N GLU A 46 5.50 2.86 -13.22
CA GLU A 46 5.32 4.31 -13.09
C GLU A 46 4.06 4.65 -12.30
N GLU A 47 2.95 3.95 -12.54
CA GLU A 47 1.70 4.17 -11.81
C GLU A 47 1.84 3.80 -10.32
N VAL A 48 2.63 2.77 -9.99
CA VAL A 48 2.92 2.41 -8.59
C VAL A 48 3.80 3.46 -7.93
N TYR A 49 4.85 3.95 -8.60
CA TYR A 49 5.65 5.08 -8.12
C TYR A 49 4.78 6.32 -7.88
N GLN A 50 3.87 6.62 -8.81
CA GLN A 50 2.95 7.74 -8.67
C GLN A 50 1.98 7.56 -7.49
N LEU A 51 1.50 6.35 -7.25
CA LEU A 51 0.66 6.00 -6.10
C LEU A 51 1.42 6.20 -4.78
N ILE A 52 2.62 5.63 -4.69
CA ILE A 52 3.52 5.78 -3.52
C ILE A 52 3.78 7.24 -3.25
N ASN A 53 4.22 8.01 -4.25
CA ASN A 53 4.46 9.44 -4.13
C ASN A 53 3.20 10.23 -3.73
N SER A 54 2.01 9.74 -4.07
CA SER A 54 0.76 10.38 -3.68
C SER A 54 0.43 10.15 -2.21
N ILE A 55 0.77 8.97 -1.68
CA ILE A 55 0.55 8.58 -0.30
C ILE A 55 1.66 9.13 0.60
N SER A 56 2.90 9.21 0.10
CA SER A 56 4.06 9.57 0.89
C SER A 56 4.32 11.06 1.06
N LYS A 57 3.53 11.91 0.41
CA LYS A 57 3.62 13.38 0.54
C LYS A 57 3.49 13.88 1.97
N ASP A 58 2.69 13.18 2.77
CA ASP A 58 2.44 13.57 4.15
C ASP A 58 3.46 12.95 5.12
N PHE A 59 4.40 12.16 4.60
CA PHE A 59 5.45 11.55 5.41
C PHE A 59 6.64 12.47 5.53
N ARG A 60 7.29 12.44 6.70
CA ARG A 60 8.50 13.24 6.97
C ARG A 60 9.71 12.82 6.12
N ARG A 61 9.67 11.63 5.53
CA ARG A 61 10.72 11.06 4.68
C ARG A 61 10.08 10.33 3.51
N GLU A 62 10.61 10.56 2.32
CA GLU A 62 10.14 9.92 1.08
C GLU A 62 10.86 8.58 0.86
N PRO A 63 10.11 7.50 0.52
CA PRO A 63 10.70 6.23 0.12
C PRO A 63 11.54 6.38 -1.15
N ASN A 64 12.76 5.83 -1.14
CA ASN A 64 13.68 5.86 -2.28
C ASN A 64 14.70 4.72 -2.20
N GLU A 65 15.59 4.61 -3.18
CA GLU A 65 16.57 3.52 -3.23
C GLU A 65 17.54 3.47 -2.05
N GLN A 66 17.78 4.61 -1.39
CA GLN A 66 18.64 4.69 -0.19
C GLN A 66 17.87 4.38 1.10
N ASN A 67 16.55 4.55 1.09
CA ASN A 67 15.64 4.25 2.19
C ASN A 67 14.44 3.43 1.66
N PRO A 68 14.68 2.18 1.23
CA PRO A 68 13.74 1.45 0.39
C PRO A 68 12.58 0.81 1.15
N ILE A 69 12.66 0.70 2.47
CA ILE A 69 11.61 0.13 3.31
C ILE A 69 11.01 1.24 4.15
N TRP A 70 9.70 1.40 4.07
CA TRP A 70 9.00 2.48 4.75
C TRP A 70 7.63 2.02 5.26
N ARG A 71 7.23 2.50 6.44
CA ARG A 71 5.91 2.24 7.06
C ARG A 71 5.35 3.51 7.67
N GLY A 72 4.04 3.71 7.57
CA GLY A 72 3.36 4.74 8.35
C GLY A 72 1.91 5.02 7.96
N LEU A 73 1.29 5.90 8.74
CA LEU A 73 -0.15 6.14 8.72
C LEU A 73 -0.52 7.17 7.66
N THR A 74 -1.38 6.77 6.73
CA THR A 74 -1.99 7.63 5.73
C THR A 74 -3.08 8.51 6.36
N PRO A 75 -3.39 9.70 5.81
CA PRO A 75 -4.51 10.52 6.28
C PRO A 75 -5.87 9.82 6.20
N SER A 76 -5.99 8.78 5.36
CA SER A 76 -7.19 7.95 5.23
C SER A 76 -7.36 6.91 6.35
N GLY A 77 -6.46 6.84 7.34
CA GLY A 77 -6.54 5.88 8.46
C GLY A 77 -6.02 4.47 8.12
N PHE A 78 -5.43 4.31 6.94
CA PHE A 78 -4.71 3.10 6.56
C PHE A 78 -3.25 3.25 6.91
N ILE A 79 -2.59 2.17 7.30
CA ILE A 79 -1.14 2.11 7.38
C ILE A 79 -0.64 1.59 6.03
N ALA A 80 0.38 2.25 5.49
CA ALA A 80 1.02 1.89 4.23
C ALA A 80 2.43 1.35 4.50
N ASP A 81 2.69 0.15 4.02
CA ASP A 81 4.01 -0.47 3.89
C ASP A 81 4.50 -0.34 2.46
N ILE A 82 5.68 0.24 2.29
CA ILE A 82 6.28 0.53 1.00
C ILE A 82 7.64 -0.15 0.93
N VAL A 83 7.88 -0.90 -0.14
CA VAL A 83 9.15 -1.55 -0.43
C VAL A 83 9.58 -1.18 -1.85
N MET A 84 10.74 -0.53 -1.96
CA MET A 84 11.31 -0.03 -3.21
C MET A 84 12.50 -0.90 -3.63
N PRO A 85 12.91 -0.85 -4.91
CA PRO A 85 14.26 -1.25 -5.29
C PRO A 85 15.31 -0.53 -4.43
N PRO A 86 16.46 -1.16 -4.11
CA PRO A 86 16.88 -2.49 -4.57
C PRO A 86 16.30 -3.66 -3.75
N VAL A 87 15.48 -3.40 -2.72
CA VAL A 87 14.93 -4.46 -1.85
C VAL A 87 13.82 -5.25 -2.55
N SER A 88 12.95 -4.54 -3.28
CA SER A 88 12.00 -5.19 -4.18
C SER A 88 12.61 -5.40 -5.57
N PHE A 89 12.62 -6.65 -6.03
CA PHE A 89 13.27 -7.03 -7.29
C PHE A 89 12.47 -6.69 -8.54
N ASP A 90 11.14 -6.61 -8.45
CA ASP A 90 10.25 -6.36 -9.61
C ASP A 90 9.46 -5.06 -9.42
N GLY A 91 10.21 -3.97 -9.31
CA GLY A 91 9.64 -2.63 -9.11
C GLY A 91 9.14 -2.41 -7.68
N PRO A 92 8.54 -1.23 -7.40
CA PRO A 92 8.07 -0.90 -6.07
C PRO A 92 6.78 -1.66 -5.71
N VAL A 93 6.60 -1.91 -4.42
CA VAL A 93 5.41 -2.53 -3.85
C VAL A 93 4.86 -1.63 -2.75
N ILE A 94 3.54 -1.45 -2.75
CA ILE A 94 2.83 -0.82 -1.63
C ILE A 94 1.72 -1.73 -1.13
N THR A 95 1.72 -1.99 0.16
CA THR A 95 0.65 -2.72 0.85
C THR A 95 0.01 -1.81 1.88
N MET A 96 -1.30 -1.64 1.78
CA MET A 96 -2.09 -0.81 2.70
C MET A 96 -3.05 -1.69 3.49
N TYR A 97 -3.20 -1.40 4.77
CA TYR A 97 -4.06 -2.13 5.68
C TYR A 97 -4.73 -1.21 6.69
N ARG A 98 -5.91 -1.60 7.19
CA ARG A 98 -6.63 -0.80 8.19
C ARG A 98 -5.91 -0.85 9.54
N GLU A 99 -5.84 0.29 10.23
CA GLU A 99 -5.21 0.40 11.56
C GLU A 99 -5.82 -0.55 12.60
N GLU A 100 -7.13 -0.80 12.51
CA GLU A 100 -7.88 -1.70 13.40
C GLU A 100 -7.37 -3.16 13.39
N LEU A 101 -6.61 -3.57 12.36
CA LEU A 101 -5.96 -4.88 12.32
C LEU A 101 -4.75 -4.96 13.25
N PHE A 102 -4.19 -3.82 13.66
CA PHE A 102 -3.00 -3.71 14.51
C PHE A 102 -3.31 -3.27 15.94
N SER A 103 -4.51 -2.74 16.20
CA SER A 103 -4.96 -2.38 17.55
C SER A 103 -5.30 -3.59 18.42
N GLY A 104 -5.37 -4.80 17.85
CA GLY A 104 -5.42 -6.06 18.58
C GLY A 104 -4.04 -6.74 18.63
N ASN A 105 -3.39 -6.70 19.79
CA ASN A 105 -2.35 -7.65 20.24
C ASN A 105 -0.88 -7.52 19.80
N PHE A 106 -0.35 -6.41 19.27
CA PHE A 106 1.11 -6.33 19.05
C PHE A 106 1.74 -4.96 19.32
N TYR A 107 1.67 -4.48 20.57
CA TYR A 107 2.70 -3.61 21.16
C TYR A 107 2.90 -3.98 22.64
N SER A 108 3.55 -5.11 22.87
CA SER A 108 4.27 -5.39 24.11
C SER A 108 5.64 -5.92 23.73
N TYR A 109 6.57 -5.00 23.46
CA TYR A 109 8.02 -5.22 23.56
C TYR A 109 8.67 -3.94 24.06
#